data_AF-A0A937HHN7-F1
#
_entry.id   AF-A0A937HHN7-F1
#
_cell.length_a   1.000
_cell.length_b   1.000
_cell.length_c   1.000
_cell.angle_alpha   90.00
_cell.angle_beta   90.00
_cell.angle_gamma   90.00
#
_symmetry.space_group_name_H-M   'P 1'
#
loop_
_entity.id
_entity.type
_entity.pdbx_description
1 polymer ?
#
loop_
_entity_poly.entity_id
_entity_poly.type
_entity_poly.pdbx_seq_one_letter_code
_entity_poly.pdbx_strand_id
1 'polypeptide(L)'
;MFQNFDDDSSNKEIAPRVKALRARLAKMKLDGMIVPREDEYQGEYVPAANERLKWISGFGGSAGTAIVLAPKAALFIDGRYILQAPKQTDTKLFTIVDVMQNPPSHWLAATAKKGMQIGLDPRLHSETAVKAYRDRLAAKGARLVLLDENPLDAEWRDRPELPDTPVVIQPTRLTGRSSEQKRKALAADMKKAGHDILLVAQPENIAWLLNIRAQDVPHTPFALSFGLLHKNGNFDWFIRHSRVSATVRAHIGSGLKLYRQGDMLAKLKSLTGKTVAFDPTNTPAWFAEQMVNANLVRVTDPCALPKAAKHK
;
A
#
# COMPACT_ATOMS: atom_id res chain seq x y z
N MET A 1 -10.16 14.12 -17.72
CA MET A 1 -11.34 13.55 -17.04
C MET A 1 -10.81 12.82 -15.80
N PHE A 2 -10.95 13.31 -14.56
CA PHE A 2 -12.13 13.25 -13.68
C PHE A 2 -12.24 11.87 -13.00
N GLN A 3 -12.95 11.80 -11.87
CA GLN A 3 -13.61 10.54 -11.48
C GLN A 3 -14.30 9.99 -12.73
N ASN A 4 -13.91 8.80 -13.17
CA ASN A 4 -14.52 8.22 -14.35
C ASN A 4 -15.92 7.75 -13.94
N PHE A 5 -16.93 8.49 -14.38
CA PHE A 5 -18.34 8.16 -14.22
C PHE A 5 -18.90 7.42 -15.43
N ASP A 6 -18.07 7.18 -16.46
CA ASP A 6 -18.49 6.40 -17.61
C ASP A 6 -18.83 4.98 -17.12
N ASP A 7 -20.01 4.52 -17.56
CA ASP A 7 -20.53 3.18 -17.36
C ASP A 7 -19.61 2.23 -18.13
N ASP A 8 -18.47 1.88 -17.53
CA ASP A 8 -17.63 0.86 -18.09
C ASP A 8 -18.47 -0.42 -18.07
N SER A 9 -18.68 -0.99 -19.24
CA SER A 9 -19.50 -2.20 -19.50
C SER A 9 -19.08 -3.46 -18.68
N SER A 10 -18.17 -3.27 -17.72
CA SER A 10 -17.59 -4.18 -16.74
C SER A 10 -18.57 -4.88 -15.80
N ASN A 11 -19.81 -4.40 -15.63
CA ASN A 11 -20.77 -5.06 -14.73
C ASN A 11 -21.00 -6.54 -15.11
N LYS A 12 -20.94 -6.87 -16.41
CA LYS A 12 -21.07 -8.26 -16.90
C LYS A 12 -19.90 -9.16 -16.46
N GLU A 13 -18.71 -8.59 -16.26
CA GLU A 13 -17.50 -9.31 -15.89
C GLU A 13 -17.36 -9.48 -14.36
N ILE A 14 -18.08 -8.69 -13.56
CA ILE A 14 -18.04 -8.79 -12.09
C ILE A 14 -18.44 -10.20 -11.62
N ALA A 15 -19.56 -10.73 -12.11
CA ALA A 15 -20.06 -12.04 -11.68
C ALA A 15 -19.10 -13.19 -12.01
N PRO A 16 -18.55 -13.31 -13.24
CA PRO A 16 -17.47 -14.23 -13.55
C PRO A 16 -16.23 -14.08 -12.64
N ARG A 17 -15.77 -12.85 -12.40
CA ARG A 17 -14.57 -12.58 -11.56
C ARG A 17 -14.78 -13.01 -10.12
N VAL A 18 -15.93 -12.68 -9.52
CA VAL A 18 -16.29 -13.11 -8.15
C VAL A 18 -16.39 -14.64 -8.08
N LYS A 19 -16.97 -15.29 -9.09
CA LYS A 19 -17.04 -16.75 -9.15
C LYS A 19 -15.65 -17.39 -9.23
N ALA A 20 -14.75 -16.86 -10.06
CA ALA A 20 -13.38 -17.32 -10.18
C ALA A 20 -12.61 -17.17 -8.86
N LEU A 21 -12.71 -15.99 -8.22
CA LEU A 21 -12.10 -15.75 -6.92
C LEU A 21 -12.61 -16.74 -5.87
N ARG A 22 -13.93 -16.95 -5.75
CA ARG A 22 -14.50 -17.92 -4.79
C ARG A 22 -13.99 -19.34 -5.04
N ALA A 23 -13.90 -19.77 -6.30
CA ALA A 23 -13.35 -21.08 -6.64
C ALA A 23 -11.87 -21.21 -6.23
N ARG A 24 -11.09 -20.14 -6.37
CA ARG A 24 -9.69 -20.10 -5.95
C ARG A 24 -9.53 -20.11 -4.42
N LEU A 25 -10.32 -19.29 -3.71
CA LEU A 25 -10.35 -19.28 -2.25
C LEU A 25 -10.72 -20.66 -1.67
N ALA A 26 -11.68 -21.35 -2.27
CA ALA A 26 -12.04 -22.72 -1.87
C ALA A 26 -10.86 -23.70 -2.00
N LYS A 27 -10.08 -23.64 -3.09
CA LYS A 27 -8.86 -24.44 -3.26
C LYS A 27 -7.79 -24.12 -2.21
N MET A 28 -7.74 -22.87 -1.76
CA MET A 28 -6.85 -22.40 -0.71
C MET A 28 -7.39 -22.66 0.71
N LYS A 29 -8.58 -23.28 0.84
CA LYS A 29 -9.29 -23.49 2.12
C LYS A 29 -9.60 -22.19 2.87
N LEU A 30 -9.92 -21.13 2.12
CA LEU A 30 -10.33 -19.82 2.62
C LEU A 30 -11.83 -19.62 2.41
N ASP A 31 -12.50 -19.05 3.41
CA ASP A 31 -13.93 -18.74 3.40
C ASP A 31 -14.24 -17.36 2.81
N GLY A 32 -13.21 -16.53 2.66
CA GLY A 32 -13.34 -15.20 2.06
C GLY A 32 -12.02 -14.45 1.98
N MET A 33 -12.06 -13.27 1.38
CA MET A 33 -10.91 -12.39 1.24
C MET A 33 -11.31 -10.90 1.36
N ILE A 34 -10.38 -10.10 1.89
CA ILE A 34 -10.46 -8.64 1.96
C ILE A 34 -9.66 -8.05 0.80
N VAL A 35 -10.27 -7.14 0.03
CA VAL A 35 -9.70 -6.49 -1.15
C VAL A 35 -9.81 -4.96 -0.98
N PRO A 36 -8.72 -4.28 -0.61
CA PRO A 36 -8.71 -2.84 -0.37
C PRO A 36 -8.58 -2.06 -1.69
N ARG A 37 -8.81 -0.74 -1.64
CA ARG A 37 -8.52 0.18 -2.75
C ARG A 37 -7.02 0.45 -2.86
N GLU A 38 -6.34 0.42 -1.72
CA GLU A 38 -4.93 0.70 -1.53
C GLU A 38 -4.05 -0.38 -2.18
N ASP A 39 -2.84 0.02 -2.56
CA ASP A 39 -1.81 -0.88 -3.05
C ASP A 39 -0.63 -0.98 -2.07
N GLU A 40 0.47 -1.60 -2.50
CA GLU A 40 1.67 -1.77 -1.70
C GLU A 40 2.36 -0.47 -1.27
N TYR A 41 1.94 0.67 -1.82
CA TYR A 41 2.46 1.99 -1.47
C TYR A 41 1.51 2.80 -0.58
N GLN A 42 0.32 2.26 -0.28
CA GLN A 42 -0.71 2.88 0.57
C GLN A 42 -1.12 4.28 0.10
N GLY A 43 -1.06 4.52 -1.22
CA GLY A 43 -1.45 5.80 -1.82
C GLY A 43 -2.97 5.92 -2.03
N GLU A 44 -3.48 7.16 -2.03
CA GLU A 44 -4.89 7.46 -2.34
C GLU A 44 -5.26 7.07 -3.79
N TYR A 45 -4.34 7.33 -4.72
CA TYR A 45 -4.43 6.90 -6.11
C TYR A 45 -3.44 5.76 -6.33
N VAL A 46 -3.84 4.77 -7.13
CA VAL A 46 -3.00 3.62 -7.49
C VAL A 46 -2.92 3.53 -9.01
N PRO A 47 -1.83 2.99 -9.59
CA PRO A 47 -1.76 2.75 -11.03
C PRO A 47 -2.83 1.74 -11.47
N ALA A 48 -3.21 1.77 -12.75
CA ALA A 48 -4.21 0.85 -13.31
C ALA A 48 -3.92 -0.62 -13.00
N ALA A 49 -2.63 -1.01 -13.03
CA ALA A 49 -2.16 -2.34 -12.66
C ALA A 49 -2.49 -2.76 -11.22
N ASN A 50 -2.77 -1.82 -10.31
CA ASN A 50 -3.06 -2.08 -8.91
C ASN A 50 -4.53 -1.85 -8.54
N GLU A 51 -5.41 -1.52 -9.50
CA GLU A 51 -6.85 -1.28 -9.27
C GLU A 51 -7.65 -2.58 -9.00
N ARG A 52 -7.20 -3.42 -8.07
CA ARG A 52 -7.81 -4.72 -7.74
C ARG A 52 -9.25 -4.60 -7.27
N LEU A 53 -9.57 -3.56 -6.47
CA LEU A 53 -10.93 -3.29 -6.03
C LEU A 53 -11.86 -3.02 -7.21
N LYS A 54 -11.43 -2.16 -8.15
CA LYS A 54 -12.19 -1.87 -9.37
C LYS A 54 -12.32 -3.11 -10.23
N TRP A 55 -11.26 -3.90 -10.36
CA TRP A 55 -11.31 -5.13 -11.13
C TRP A 55 -12.34 -6.13 -10.58
N ILE A 56 -12.37 -6.36 -9.27
CA ILE A 56 -13.31 -7.35 -8.69
C ILE A 56 -14.75 -6.84 -8.54
N SER A 57 -14.95 -5.53 -8.38
CA SER A 57 -16.26 -4.95 -8.02
C SER A 57 -16.84 -3.93 -9.02
N GLY A 58 -16.07 -3.54 -10.04
CA GLY A 58 -16.41 -2.44 -10.94
C GLY A 58 -16.24 -1.03 -10.33
N PHE A 59 -16.16 -0.92 -9.01
CA PHE A 59 -16.11 0.37 -8.32
C PHE A 59 -14.78 1.10 -8.53
N GLY A 60 -14.84 2.27 -9.18
CA GLY A 60 -13.68 3.09 -9.52
C GLY A 60 -13.40 4.26 -8.56
N GLY A 61 -14.04 4.32 -7.39
CA GLY A 61 -13.81 5.39 -6.42
C GLY A 61 -12.40 5.36 -5.79
N SER A 62 -11.96 6.47 -5.21
CA SER A 62 -10.65 6.60 -4.57
C SER A 62 -10.57 6.03 -3.15
N ALA A 63 -11.71 5.65 -2.55
CA ALA A 63 -11.72 5.00 -1.25
C ALA A 63 -12.79 3.92 -1.20
N GLY A 64 -12.39 2.73 -0.77
CA GLY A 64 -13.30 1.62 -0.56
C GLY A 64 -12.60 0.32 -0.22
N THR A 65 -13.37 -0.67 0.18
CA THR A 65 -12.87 -2.03 0.43
C THR A 65 -13.97 -3.00 0.04
N ALA A 66 -13.63 -4.06 -0.69
CA ALA A 66 -14.53 -5.18 -0.90
C ALA A 66 -14.17 -6.31 0.07
N ILE A 67 -15.19 -6.97 0.63
CA ILE A 67 -15.03 -8.25 1.29
C ILE A 67 -15.84 -9.28 0.50
N VAL A 68 -15.16 -10.28 -0.04
CA VAL A 68 -15.79 -11.36 -0.80
C VAL A 68 -15.71 -12.63 0.03
N LEU A 69 -16.86 -13.08 0.53
CA LEU A 69 -17.04 -14.37 1.20
C LEU A 69 -17.65 -15.38 0.23
N ALA A 70 -17.64 -16.67 0.59
CA ALA A 70 -18.25 -17.73 -0.21
C ALA A 70 -19.74 -17.46 -0.54
N PRO A 71 -20.63 -17.13 0.41
CA PRO A 71 -22.04 -16.85 0.12
C PRO A 71 -22.38 -15.36 -0.08
N LYS A 72 -21.50 -14.43 0.32
CA LYS A 72 -21.82 -12.99 0.42
C LYS A 72 -20.68 -12.14 -0.08
N ALA A 73 -20.97 -10.94 -0.56
CA ALA A 73 -19.95 -9.92 -0.78
C ALA A 73 -20.48 -8.55 -0.38
N ALA A 74 -19.60 -7.70 0.12
CA ALA A 74 -19.92 -6.33 0.49
C ALA A 74 -18.85 -5.37 -0.03
N LEU A 75 -19.27 -4.19 -0.47
CA LEU A 75 -18.42 -3.08 -0.87
C LEU A 75 -18.64 -1.94 0.11
N PHE A 76 -17.58 -1.60 0.83
CA PHE A 76 -17.57 -0.53 1.83
C PHE A 76 -17.07 0.75 1.19
N ILE A 77 -17.82 1.82 1.38
CA ILE A 77 -17.53 3.15 0.81
C ILE A 77 -17.75 4.24 1.85
N ASP A 78 -17.18 5.42 1.61
CA ASP A 78 -17.55 6.64 2.35
C ASP A 78 -18.66 7.42 1.63
N GLY A 79 -19.16 8.47 2.30
CA GLY A 79 -20.29 9.28 1.86
C GLY A 79 -20.14 9.93 0.48
N ARG A 80 -18.92 10.10 -0.05
CA ARG A 80 -18.68 10.66 -1.39
C ARG A 80 -19.20 9.75 -2.50
N TYR A 81 -19.34 8.45 -2.23
CA TYR A 81 -19.55 7.42 -3.24
C TYR A 81 -20.94 6.77 -3.22
N ILE A 82 -21.87 7.26 -2.38
CA ILE A 82 -23.21 6.67 -2.20
C ILE A 82 -23.98 6.54 -3.52
N LEU A 83 -23.83 7.51 -4.43
CA LEU A 83 -24.47 7.48 -5.75
C LEU A 83 -23.65 6.75 -6.82
N GLN A 84 -22.32 6.71 -6.68
CA GLN A 84 -21.42 6.11 -7.67
C GLN A 84 -21.37 4.59 -7.54
N ALA A 85 -21.24 4.07 -6.30
CA ALA A 85 -21.04 2.65 -6.07
C ALA A 85 -22.20 1.77 -6.60
N PRO A 86 -23.49 2.10 -6.38
CA PRO A 86 -24.58 1.29 -6.92
C PRO A 86 -24.69 1.29 -8.45
N LYS A 87 -24.12 2.30 -9.14
CA LYS A 87 -24.10 2.38 -10.61
C LYS A 87 -22.99 1.51 -11.20
N GLN A 88 -21.81 1.56 -10.59
CA GLN A 88 -20.61 0.90 -11.09
C GLN A 88 -20.43 -0.56 -10.62
N THR A 89 -21.21 -1.00 -9.65
CA THR A 89 -21.11 -2.33 -9.05
C THR A 89 -22.41 -3.11 -9.23
N ASP A 90 -22.29 -4.42 -9.45
CA ASP A 90 -23.45 -5.33 -9.41
C ASP A 90 -23.99 -5.45 -7.97
N THR A 91 -25.03 -4.68 -7.68
CA THR A 91 -25.70 -4.64 -6.37
C THR A 91 -26.48 -5.91 -6.03
N LYS A 92 -26.67 -6.83 -6.97
CA LYS A 92 -27.19 -8.18 -6.67
C LYS A 92 -26.11 -9.07 -6.05
N LEU A 93 -24.83 -8.77 -6.32
CA LEU A 93 -23.69 -9.51 -5.79
C LEU A 93 -23.05 -8.83 -4.57
N PHE A 94 -22.91 -7.52 -4.61
CA PHE A 94 -22.31 -6.73 -3.53
C PHE A 94 -23.35 -5.92 -2.79
N THR A 95 -23.42 -6.10 -1.47
CA THR A 95 -24.10 -5.15 -0.60
C THR A 95 -23.23 -3.90 -0.44
N ILE A 96 -23.76 -2.73 -0.78
CA ILE A 96 -23.06 -1.46 -0.54
C ILE A 96 -23.24 -1.08 0.92
N VAL A 97 -22.14 -0.77 1.62
CA VAL A 97 -22.13 -0.48 3.05
C VAL A 97 -21.39 0.84 3.30
N ASP A 98 -22.00 1.73 4.09
CA ASP A 98 -21.34 2.94 4.57
C ASP A 98 -20.32 2.60 5.66
N VAL A 99 -19.06 2.93 5.41
CA VAL A 99 -17.92 2.69 6.32
C VAL A 99 -18.11 3.36 7.67
N MET A 100 -18.81 4.49 7.74
CA MET A 100 -19.06 5.23 8.98
C MET A 100 -20.09 4.52 9.86
N GLN A 101 -21.04 3.83 9.25
CA GLN A 101 -22.08 3.09 9.97
C GLN A 101 -21.62 1.69 10.36
N ASN A 102 -20.90 1.01 9.47
CA ASN A 102 -20.43 -0.35 9.72
C ASN A 102 -19.07 -0.59 9.04
N PRO A 103 -17.95 -0.29 9.72
CA PRO A 103 -16.63 -0.44 9.14
C PRO A 103 -16.35 -1.90 8.73
N PRO A 104 -15.55 -2.14 7.67
CA PRO A 104 -15.25 -3.48 7.13
C PRO A 104 -14.90 -4.53 8.18
N SER A 105 -14.04 -4.17 9.14
CA SER A 105 -13.60 -5.08 10.20
C SER A 105 -14.72 -5.46 11.17
N HIS A 106 -15.69 -4.57 11.41
CA HIS A 106 -16.84 -4.85 12.28
C HIS A 106 -17.87 -5.70 11.54
N TRP A 107 -18.19 -5.35 10.29
CA TRP A 107 -19.09 -6.15 9.45
C TRP A 107 -18.58 -7.59 9.28
N LEU A 108 -17.28 -7.73 9.03
CA LEU A 108 -16.65 -9.04 8.88
C LEU A 108 -16.73 -9.84 10.18
N ALA A 109 -16.45 -9.23 11.32
CA ALA A 109 -16.56 -9.89 12.61
C ALA A 109 -18.01 -10.27 12.98
N ALA A 110 -19.00 -9.47 12.59
CA ALA A 110 -20.41 -9.81 12.77
C ALA A 110 -20.85 -11.00 11.88
N THR A 111 -20.21 -11.18 10.73
CA THR A 111 -20.49 -12.27 9.79
C THR A 111 -19.66 -13.54 10.08
N ALA A 112 -18.54 -13.38 10.78
CA ALA A 112 -17.60 -14.45 11.06
C ALA A 112 -18.19 -15.56 11.95
N LYS A 113 -17.86 -16.80 11.60
CA LYS A 113 -18.17 -18.00 12.40
C LYS A 113 -16.88 -18.62 12.92
N LYS A 114 -16.97 -19.36 14.02
CA LYS A 114 -15.85 -20.13 14.56
C LYS A 114 -15.26 -21.03 13.47
N GLY A 115 -13.94 -20.99 13.31
CA GLY A 115 -13.20 -21.77 12.33
C GLY A 115 -13.06 -21.13 10.95
N MET A 116 -13.75 -20.01 10.66
CA MET A 116 -13.59 -19.33 9.36
C MET A 116 -12.16 -18.85 9.14
N GLN A 117 -11.68 -18.97 7.90
CA GLN A 117 -10.37 -18.50 7.45
C GLN A 117 -10.54 -17.40 6.42
N ILE A 118 -10.15 -16.17 6.78
CA ILE A 118 -10.25 -15.01 5.90
C ILE A 118 -8.87 -14.63 5.39
N GLY A 119 -8.70 -14.67 4.07
CA GLY A 119 -7.48 -14.26 3.38
C GLY A 119 -7.32 -12.75 3.34
N LEU A 120 -6.07 -12.30 3.48
CA LEU A 120 -5.68 -10.91 3.30
C LEU A 120 -4.27 -10.85 2.72
N ASP A 121 -4.06 -10.02 1.69
CA ASP A 121 -2.71 -9.71 1.20
C ASP A 121 -2.06 -8.66 2.12
N PRO A 122 -1.00 -9.01 2.87
CA PRO A 122 -0.35 -8.10 3.82
C PRO A 122 0.42 -6.97 3.13
N ARG A 123 0.61 -7.03 1.81
CA ARG A 123 1.19 -5.92 1.04
C ARG A 123 0.20 -4.79 0.83
N LEU A 124 -1.10 -5.07 0.83
CA LEU A 124 -2.12 -4.06 0.48
C LEU A 124 -2.75 -3.40 1.71
N HIS A 125 -2.39 -3.83 2.91
CA HIS A 125 -2.97 -3.33 4.16
C HIS A 125 -1.88 -2.92 5.14
N SER A 126 -2.07 -1.78 5.78
CA SER A 126 -1.18 -1.34 6.84
C SER A 126 -1.15 -2.29 8.04
N GLU A 127 -0.06 -2.26 8.82
CA GLU A 127 0.05 -3.06 10.04
C GLU A 127 -1.13 -2.82 10.99
N THR A 128 -1.54 -1.55 11.17
CA THR A 128 -2.68 -1.18 11.99
C THR A 128 -3.99 -1.81 11.47
N ALA A 129 -4.22 -1.78 10.16
CA ALA A 129 -5.41 -2.38 9.55
C ALA A 129 -5.43 -3.91 9.72
N VAL A 130 -4.30 -4.57 9.47
CA VAL A 130 -4.17 -6.03 9.66
C VAL A 130 -4.44 -6.43 11.11
N LYS A 131 -3.86 -5.70 12.07
CA LYS A 131 -4.13 -5.92 13.50
C LYS A 131 -5.62 -5.79 13.82
N ALA A 132 -6.28 -4.75 13.30
CA ALA A 132 -7.71 -4.50 13.53
C ALA A 132 -8.62 -5.63 13.02
N TYR A 133 -8.30 -6.23 11.86
CA TYR A 133 -9.01 -7.40 11.34
C TYR A 133 -8.69 -8.65 12.16
N ARG A 134 -7.42 -8.90 12.44
CA ARG A 134 -6.92 -10.08 13.16
C ARG A 134 -7.58 -10.20 14.54
N ASP A 135 -7.57 -9.12 15.32
CA ASP A 135 -8.12 -9.12 16.69
C ASP A 135 -9.63 -9.38 16.70
N ARG A 136 -10.37 -8.73 15.79
CA ARG A 136 -11.83 -8.87 15.71
C ARG A 136 -12.28 -10.24 15.22
N LEU A 137 -11.55 -10.83 14.26
CA LEU A 137 -11.80 -12.20 13.81
C LEU A 137 -11.48 -13.22 14.90
N ALA A 138 -10.35 -13.05 15.60
CA ALA A 138 -9.94 -13.91 16.70
C ALA A 138 -10.98 -13.93 17.83
N ALA A 139 -11.57 -12.78 18.16
CA ALA A 139 -12.67 -12.68 19.14
C ALA A 139 -13.94 -13.47 18.76
N LYS A 140 -14.07 -13.88 17.49
CA LYS A 140 -15.17 -14.71 16.97
C LYS A 140 -14.75 -16.16 16.73
N GLY A 141 -13.52 -16.53 17.10
CA GLY A 141 -12.93 -17.84 16.81
C GLY A 141 -12.63 -18.06 15.33
N ALA A 142 -12.60 -17.00 14.51
CA ALA A 142 -12.14 -17.02 13.13
C ALA A 142 -10.66 -16.62 13.05
N ARG A 143 -10.03 -16.83 11.90
CA ARG A 143 -8.60 -16.57 11.69
C ARG A 143 -8.39 -15.69 10.46
N LEU A 144 -7.52 -14.71 10.62
CA LEU A 144 -6.96 -13.96 9.49
C LEU A 144 -5.75 -14.74 8.95
N VAL A 145 -5.75 -15.04 7.67
CA VAL A 145 -4.68 -15.73 6.96
C VAL A 145 -3.97 -14.72 6.06
N LEU A 146 -2.69 -14.46 6.34
CA LEU A 146 -1.88 -13.61 5.48
C LEU A 146 -1.45 -14.41 4.24
N LEU A 147 -1.68 -13.84 3.06
CA LEU A 147 -1.41 -14.49 1.79
C LEU A 147 -0.04 -14.07 1.26
N ASP A 148 0.74 -15.04 0.76
CA ASP A 148 2.02 -14.75 0.12
C ASP A 148 1.85 -14.07 -1.25
N GLU A 149 0.79 -14.45 -1.97
CA GLU A 149 0.40 -13.95 -3.28
C GLU A 149 -1.08 -13.57 -3.31
N ASN A 150 -1.42 -12.55 -4.09
CA ASN A 150 -2.79 -12.12 -4.25
C ASN A 150 -3.54 -13.03 -5.25
N PRO A 151 -4.60 -13.75 -4.85
CA PRO A 151 -5.32 -14.65 -5.74
C PRO A 151 -6.02 -13.93 -6.90
N LEU A 152 -6.29 -12.63 -6.80
CA LEU A 152 -6.86 -11.85 -7.92
C LEU A 152 -5.88 -11.73 -9.08
N ASP A 153 -4.58 -11.61 -8.79
CA ASP A 153 -3.56 -11.33 -9.80
C ASP A 153 -3.45 -12.47 -10.83
N ALA A 154 -3.67 -13.70 -10.39
CA ALA A 154 -3.64 -14.86 -11.25
C ALA A 154 -4.93 -15.05 -12.09
N GLU A 155 -6.02 -14.38 -11.71
CA GLU A 155 -7.27 -14.37 -12.49
C GLU A 155 -7.35 -13.14 -13.43
N TRP A 156 -6.57 -12.10 -13.17
CA TRP A 156 -6.51 -10.86 -13.95
C TRP A 156 -5.59 -10.99 -15.17
N ARG A 157 -6.09 -11.65 -16.23
CA ARG A 157 -5.31 -11.99 -17.44
C ARG A 157 -4.83 -10.78 -18.24
N ASP A 158 -5.61 -9.71 -18.27
CA ASP A 158 -5.37 -8.45 -18.98
C ASP A 158 -4.87 -7.34 -18.04
N ARG A 159 -4.18 -7.72 -16.96
CA ARG A 159 -3.62 -6.76 -16.00
C ARG A 159 -2.61 -5.85 -16.68
N PRO A 160 -2.77 -4.51 -16.62
CA PRO A 160 -1.80 -3.57 -17.16
C PRO A 160 -0.42 -3.73 -16.50
N GLU A 161 0.62 -3.31 -17.21
CA GLU A 161 1.96 -3.23 -16.61
C GLU A 161 2.04 -2.13 -15.56
N LEU A 162 2.91 -2.32 -14.57
CA LEU A 162 3.24 -1.28 -13.63
C LEU A 162 3.97 -0.13 -14.36
N PRO A 163 3.70 1.13 -13.97
CA PRO A 163 4.38 2.28 -14.54
C PRO A 163 5.88 2.24 -14.25
N ASP A 164 6.69 2.65 -15.23
CA ASP A 164 8.15 2.66 -15.15
C ASP A 164 8.74 4.00 -15.63
N THR A 165 8.12 5.12 -15.21
CA THR A 165 8.45 6.44 -15.77
C THR A 165 9.83 6.94 -15.32
N PRO A 166 10.55 7.75 -16.13
CA PRO A 166 11.84 8.29 -15.71
C PRO A 166 11.74 9.14 -14.44
N VAL A 167 12.76 9.04 -13.58
CA VAL A 167 12.88 9.95 -12.43
C VAL A 167 13.46 11.27 -12.88
N VAL A 168 12.87 12.38 -12.43
CA VAL A 168 13.32 13.74 -12.71
C VAL A 168 13.67 14.49 -11.42
N ILE A 169 14.54 15.48 -11.55
CA ILE A 169 15.01 16.32 -10.44
C ILE A 169 13.93 17.32 -10.04
N GLN A 170 13.71 17.48 -8.73
CA GLN A 170 13.08 18.67 -8.15
C GLN A 170 14.19 19.64 -7.70
N PRO A 171 14.41 20.78 -8.41
CA PRO A 171 15.53 21.66 -8.14
C PRO A 171 15.58 22.20 -6.70
N THR A 172 16.78 22.29 -6.12
CA THR A 172 16.95 22.76 -4.73
C THR A 172 16.40 24.17 -4.50
N ARG A 173 16.44 25.04 -5.51
CA ARG A 173 15.81 26.37 -5.48
C ARG A 173 14.30 26.34 -5.19
N LEU A 174 13.63 25.22 -5.47
CA LEU A 174 12.20 25.01 -5.19
C LEU A 174 11.96 24.20 -3.91
N THR A 175 12.97 23.50 -3.38
CA THR A 175 12.83 22.64 -2.20
C THR A 175 13.40 23.25 -0.93
N GLY A 176 14.16 24.34 -1.03
CA GLY A 176 14.79 25.07 0.10
C GLY A 176 15.94 24.32 0.78
N ARG A 177 16.01 22.99 0.65
CA ARG A 177 17.05 22.12 1.20
C ARG A 177 17.43 21.02 0.21
N SER A 178 18.72 20.70 0.17
CA SER A 178 19.24 19.54 -0.57
C SER A 178 18.75 18.23 0.05
N SER A 179 18.82 17.15 -0.73
CA SER A 179 18.45 15.83 -0.25
C SER A 179 19.37 15.36 0.89
N GLU A 180 20.69 15.60 0.77
CA GLU A 180 21.65 15.26 1.81
C GLU A 180 21.33 15.94 3.14
N GLN A 181 20.96 17.22 3.13
CA GLN A 181 20.58 17.95 4.34
C GLN A 181 19.34 17.32 5.01
N LYS A 182 18.33 16.95 4.22
CA LYS A 182 17.12 16.29 4.73
C LYS A 182 17.45 14.93 5.34
N ARG A 183 18.21 14.09 4.63
CA ARG A 183 18.64 12.77 5.11
C ARG A 183 19.47 12.87 6.40
N LYS A 184 20.43 13.80 6.46
CA LYS A 184 21.27 14.02 7.65
C LYS A 184 20.46 14.53 8.84
N ALA A 185 19.49 15.41 8.62
CA ALA A 185 18.61 15.89 9.68
C ALA A 185 17.76 14.76 10.28
N LEU A 186 17.07 13.98 9.44
CA LEU A 186 16.30 12.83 9.91
C LEU A 186 17.20 11.77 10.58
N ALA A 187 18.38 11.50 10.03
CA ALA A 187 19.33 10.58 10.62
C ALA A 187 19.82 11.05 12.00
N ALA A 188 19.97 12.36 12.23
CA ALA A 188 20.32 12.90 13.55
C ALA A 188 19.18 12.66 14.57
N ASP A 189 17.93 12.83 14.16
CA ASP A 189 16.78 12.57 15.03
C ASP A 189 16.60 11.07 15.31
N MET A 190 16.84 10.21 14.31
CA MET A 190 16.90 8.76 14.48
C MET A 190 17.96 8.33 15.51
N LYS A 191 19.16 8.92 15.47
CA LYS A 191 20.22 8.63 16.46
C LYS A 191 19.78 8.98 17.88
N LYS A 192 19.13 10.12 18.08
CA LYS A 192 18.63 10.55 19.40
C LYS A 192 17.56 9.58 19.92
N ALA A 193 16.73 9.05 19.03
CA ALA A 193 15.68 8.08 19.35
C ALA A 193 16.16 6.61 19.41
N GLY A 194 17.47 6.35 19.19
CA GLY A 194 18.03 5.00 19.21
C GLY A 194 17.65 4.12 18.02
N HIS A 195 17.26 4.70 16.89
CA HIS A 195 16.89 3.96 15.68
C HIS A 195 18.10 3.77 14.77
N ASP A 196 18.31 2.55 14.27
CA ASP A 196 19.34 2.27 13.28
C ASP A 196 18.88 2.59 11.86
N ILE A 197 17.62 2.29 11.57
CA ILE A 197 17.03 2.36 10.23
C ILE A 197 15.60 2.91 10.35
N LEU A 198 15.22 3.77 9.40
CA LEU A 198 13.83 4.16 9.14
C LEU A 198 13.40 3.53 7.82
N LEU A 199 12.35 2.70 7.85
CA LEU A 199 11.68 2.22 6.65
C LEU A 199 10.78 3.35 6.11
N VAL A 200 11.05 3.77 4.89
CA VAL A 200 10.26 4.77 4.16
C VAL A 200 9.43 4.02 3.11
N ALA A 201 8.21 3.64 3.50
CA ALA A 201 7.31 2.85 2.65
C ALA A 201 6.49 3.70 1.66
N GLN A 202 6.30 4.98 1.96
CA GLN A 202 5.47 5.90 1.17
C GLN A 202 6.29 6.63 0.07
N PRO A 203 5.93 6.49 -1.21
CA PRO A 203 6.64 7.13 -2.33
C PRO A 203 6.77 8.65 -2.25
N GLU A 204 5.77 9.35 -1.72
CA GLU A 204 5.79 10.81 -1.57
C GLU A 204 6.85 11.27 -0.55
N ASN A 205 7.13 10.43 0.46
CA ASN A 205 8.21 10.70 1.42
C ASN A 205 9.57 10.52 0.76
N ILE A 206 9.72 9.52 -0.10
CA ILE A 206 10.94 9.33 -0.88
C ILE A 206 11.13 10.51 -1.86
N ALA A 207 10.07 10.93 -2.56
CA ALA A 207 10.11 12.07 -3.47
C ALA A 207 10.52 13.38 -2.75
N TRP A 208 10.02 13.59 -1.53
CA TRP A 208 10.43 14.72 -0.69
C TRP A 208 11.87 14.59 -0.17
N LEU A 209 12.24 13.41 0.31
CA LEU A 209 13.54 13.16 0.93
C LEU A 209 14.66 13.28 -0.12
N LEU A 210 14.43 12.76 -1.32
CA LEU A 210 15.38 12.71 -2.43
C LEU A 210 15.36 13.92 -3.36
N ASN A 211 14.40 14.84 -3.20
CA ASN A 211 14.15 15.94 -4.14
C ASN A 211 13.98 15.44 -5.57
N ILE A 212 13.13 14.44 -5.76
CA ILE A 212 12.84 13.86 -7.07
C ILE A 212 11.34 13.81 -7.33
N ARG A 213 10.97 13.63 -8.59
CA ARG A 213 9.59 13.41 -9.05
C ARG A 213 9.58 12.29 -10.09
N ALA A 214 8.41 11.71 -10.33
CA ALA A 214 8.13 10.85 -11.49
C ALA A 214 6.63 10.93 -11.81
N GLN A 215 6.14 10.14 -12.77
CA GLN A 215 4.76 10.18 -13.24
C GLN A 215 4.09 8.80 -13.14
N ASP A 216 4.47 8.01 -12.13
CA ASP A 216 3.96 6.64 -12.02
C ASP A 216 2.47 6.61 -11.66
N VAL A 217 2.02 7.58 -10.88
CA VAL A 217 0.62 7.68 -10.46
C VAL A 217 0.02 8.95 -11.06
N PRO A 218 -1.18 8.88 -11.65
CA PRO A 218 -1.87 10.05 -12.16
C PRO A 218 -2.01 11.13 -11.08
N HIS A 219 -1.70 12.38 -11.44
CA HIS A 219 -1.85 13.57 -10.59
C HIS A 219 -0.94 13.64 -9.35
N THR A 220 -0.19 12.58 -9.01
CA THR A 220 0.73 12.57 -7.88
C THR A 220 2.17 12.27 -8.34
N PRO A 221 3.07 13.27 -8.33
CA PRO A 221 4.31 13.21 -9.10
C PRO A 221 5.45 12.48 -8.36
N PHE A 222 5.27 11.19 -8.04
CA PHE A 222 6.28 10.37 -7.37
C PHE A 222 6.56 9.06 -8.11
N ALA A 223 7.74 8.48 -7.82
CA ALA A 223 8.12 7.16 -8.31
C ALA A 223 7.69 6.11 -7.29
N LEU A 224 6.91 5.12 -7.73
CA LEU A 224 6.52 3.99 -6.90
C LEU A 224 7.77 3.19 -6.50
N SER A 225 8.13 3.30 -5.23
CA SER A 225 9.39 2.79 -4.68
C SER A 225 9.35 2.73 -3.16
N PHE A 226 10.32 2.01 -2.58
CA PHE A 226 10.54 1.91 -1.14
C PHE A 226 11.97 2.31 -0.80
N GLY A 227 12.24 2.67 0.46
CA GLY A 227 13.60 2.97 0.89
C GLY A 227 13.89 2.70 2.35
N LEU A 228 15.18 2.58 2.66
CA LEU A 228 15.70 2.48 4.02
C LEU A 228 16.67 3.63 4.25
N LEU A 229 16.31 4.55 5.15
CA LEU A 229 17.23 5.57 5.64
C LEU A 229 18.02 5.01 6.81
N HIS A 230 19.34 5.06 6.73
CA HIS A 230 20.24 4.61 7.79
C HIS A 230 20.58 5.77 8.73
N LYS A 231 20.88 5.46 9.99
CA LYS A 231 21.29 6.45 10.99
C LYS A 231 22.53 7.28 10.63
N ASN A 232 23.30 6.91 9.61
CA ASN A 232 24.42 7.72 9.10
C ASN A 232 24.01 8.68 7.96
N GLY A 233 22.75 8.68 7.54
CA GLY A 233 22.23 9.49 6.43
C GLY A 233 22.31 8.81 5.06
N ASN A 234 22.84 7.58 4.98
CA ASN A 234 22.79 6.80 3.74
C ASN A 234 21.38 6.32 3.46
N PHE A 235 21.03 6.19 2.19
CA PHE A 235 19.72 5.78 1.74
C PHE A 235 19.83 4.63 0.74
N ASP A 236 19.27 3.48 1.13
CA ASP A 236 19.06 2.36 0.23
C ASP A 236 17.72 2.55 -0.46
N TRP A 237 17.72 2.77 -1.78
CA TRP A 237 16.52 3.03 -2.58
C TRP A 237 16.18 1.84 -3.48
N PHE A 238 14.97 1.30 -3.32
CA PHE A 238 14.45 0.16 -4.08
C PHE A 238 13.66 0.65 -5.28
N ILE A 239 14.36 0.78 -6.41
CA ILE A 239 13.83 1.29 -7.68
C ILE A 239 14.61 0.68 -8.85
N ARG A 240 13.99 0.57 -10.03
CA ARG A 240 14.69 0.14 -11.24
C ARG A 240 15.81 1.14 -11.58
N HIS A 241 17.04 0.63 -11.68
CA HIS A 241 18.25 1.45 -11.80
C HIS A 241 18.27 2.31 -13.07
N SER A 242 17.71 1.80 -14.17
CA SER A 242 17.62 2.52 -15.46
C SER A 242 16.76 3.77 -15.40
N ARG A 243 15.85 3.87 -14.42
CA ARG A 243 15.01 5.07 -14.20
C ARG A 243 15.78 6.25 -13.61
N VAL A 244 16.95 5.99 -13.02
CA VAL A 244 17.73 6.97 -12.26
C VAL A 244 19.04 7.30 -12.99
N SER A 245 18.99 8.36 -13.80
CA SER A 245 20.12 8.84 -14.60
C SER A 245 21.31 9.29 -13.74
N ALA A 246 22.49 9.38 -14.34
CA ALA A 246 23.69 9.90 -13.66
C ALA A 246 23.46 11.31 -13.09
N THR A 247 22.75 12.18 -13.82
CA THR A 247 22.38 13.53 -13.38
C THR A 247 21.49 13.51 -12.14
N VAL A 248 20.50 12.62 -12.09
CA VAL A 248 19.63 12.46 -10.90
C VAL A 248 20.44 11.96 -9.71
N ARG A 249 21.34 10.99 -9.91
CA ARG A 249 22.21 10.48 -8.84
C ARG A 249 23.12 11.58 -8.29
N ALA A 250 23.74 12.36 -9.17
CA ALA A 250 24.57 13.50 -8.79
C ALA A 250 23.76 14.55 -8.00
N HIS A 251 22.51 14.82 -8.39
CA HIS A 251 21.63 15.73 -7.65
C HIS A 251 21.27 15.22 -6.24
N ILE A 252 21.00 13.92 -6.09
CA ILE A 252 20.68 13.31 -4.79
C ILE A 252 21.89 13.33 -3.83
N GLY A 253 23.10 13.28 -4.41
CA GLY A 253 24.36 13.36 -3.68
C GLY A 253 24.85 12.03 -3.12
N SER A 254 25.82 12.12 -2.20
CA SER A 254 26.51 11.00 -1.57
C SER A 254 25.60 10.16 -0.67
N GLY A 255 25.98 8.90 -0.45
CA GLY A 255 25.25 7.99 0.44
C GLY A 255 23.98 7.36 -0.15
N LEU A 256 23.73 7.52 -1.45
CA LEU A 256 22.66 6.80 -2.16
C LEU A 256 23.15 5.45 -2.65
N LYS A 257 22.37 4.39 -2.40
CA LYS A 257 22.57 3.07 -3.02
C LYS A 257 21.28 2.57 -3.63
N LEU A 258 21.33 2.16 -4.90
CA LEU A 258 20.17 1.62 -5.59
C LEU A 258 20.11 0.10 -5.49
N TYR A 259 18.91 -0.42 -5.30
CA TYR A 259 18.56 -1.84 -5.25
C TYR A 259 17.40 -2.13 -6.20
N ARG A 260 17.34 -3.34 -6.76
CA ARG A 260 16.13 -3.74 -7.50
C ARG A 260 15.00 -3.94 -6.48
N GLN A 261 13.77 -3.66 -6.87
CA GLN A 261 12.62 -3.87 -5.97
C GLN A 261 12.53 -5.31 -5.46
N GLY A 262 12.84 -6.30 -6.31
CA GLY A 262 12.89 -7.72 -5.92
C GLY A 262 13.94 -8.07 -4.85
N ASP A 263 14.93 -7.22 -4.62
CA ASP A 263 15.96 -7.43 -3.59
C ASP A 263 15.46 -7.02 -2.18
N MET A 264 14.27 -6.42 -2.07
CA MET A 264 13.73 -5.89 -0.80
C MET A 264 13.57 -6.97 0.26
N LEU A 265 13.03 -8.15 -0.10
CA LEU A 265 12.84 -9.24 0.85
C LEU A 265 14.17 -9.70 1.48
N ALA A 266 15.19 -9.90 0.65
CA ALA A 266 16.52 -10.29 1.12
C ALA A 266 17.13 -9.20 2.01
N LYS A 267 16.95 -7.92 1.65
CA LYS A 267 17.41 -6.81 2.49
C LYS A 267 16.72 -6.81 3.86
N LEU A 268 15.39 -6.92 3.91
CA LEU A 268 14.63 -6.91 5.16
C LEU A 268 15.08 -8.05 6.09
N LYS A 269 15.27 -9.26 5.55
CA LYS A 269 15.77 -10.41 6.31
C LYS A 269 17.19 -10.23 6.84
N SER A 270 18.00 -9.35 6.22
CA SER A 270 19.36 -9.05 6.68
C SER A 270 19.42 -8.08 7.87
N LEU A 271 18.29 -7.48 8.28
CA LEU A 271 18.23 -6.46 9.35
C LEU A 271 18.22 -7.04 10.77
N THR A 272 18.70 -8.28 10.95
CA THR A 272 18.75 -8.96 12.25
C THR A 272 19.45 -8.11 13.31
N GLY A 273 18.81 -7.95 14.46
CA GLY A 273 19.30 -7.17 15.60
C GLY A 273 19.32 -5.65 15.41
N LYS A 274 18.90 -5.13 14.24
CA LYS A 274 18.79 -3.69 14.01
C LYS A 274 17.50 -3.13 14.59
N THR A 275 17.57 -1.91 15.11
CA THR A 275 16.36 -1.16 15.49
C THR A 275 15.77 -0.47 14.27
N VAL A 276 14.62 -0.96 13.80
CA VAL A 276 13.96 -0.46 12.57
C VAL A 276 12.67 0.27 12.96
N ALA A 277 12.62 1.56 12.64
CA ALA A 277 11.45 2.42 12.85
C ALA A 277 10.57 2.47 11.60
N PHE A 278 9.24 2.53 11.76
CA PHE A 278 8.26 2.76 10.68
C PHE A 278 6.91 3.24 11.23
N ASP A 279 6.07 3.81 10.36
CA ASP A 279 4.68 4.16 10.69
C ASP A 279 3.72 3.00 10.42
N PRO A 280 3.11 2.40 11.46
CA PRO A 280 2.23 1.24 11.29
C PRO A 280 0.92 1.57 10.56
N THR A 281 0.56 2.85 10.46
CA THR A 281 -0.68 3.31 9.84
C THR A 281 -0.57 3.36 8.32
N ASN A 282 0.62 3.66 7.80
CA ASN A 282 0.88 3.88 6.38
C ASN A 282 1.94 2.91 5.79
N THR A 283 2.37 1.91 6.56
CA THR A 283 3.31 0.88 6.11
C THR A 283 2.58 -0.45 5.99
N PRO A 284 2.63 -1.12 4.81
CA PRO A 284 2.11 -2.46 4.66
C PRO A 284 2.60 -3.42 5.73
N ALA A 285 1.69 -4.23 6.28
CA ALA A 285 2.01 -5.23 7.30
C ALA A 285 3.10 -6.19 6.84
N TRP A 286 3.19 -6.45 5.53
CA TRP A 286 4.21 -7.31 4.93
C TRP A 286 5.62 -6.98 5.40
N PHE A 287 5.98 -5.70 5.51
CA PHE A 287 7.32 -5.30 5.95
C PHE A 287 7.66 -5.82 7.36
N ALA A 288 6.75 -5.62 8.32
CA ALA A 288 6.94 -6.09 9.69
C ALA A 288 7.01 -7.62 9.75
N GLU A 289 6.14 -8.30 9.00
CA GLU A 289 6.10 -9.77 8.92
C GLU A 289 7.39 -10.37 8.30
N GLN A 290 8.14 -9.60 7.49
CA GLN A 290 9.45 -10.04 6.96
C GLN A 290 10.64 -9.74 7.87
N MET A 291 10.48 -8.87 8.87
CA MET A 291 11.55 -8.39 9.74
C MET A 291 11.51 -9.00 11.15
N VAL A 292 11.13 -10.28 11.27
CA VAL A 292 10.90 -10.97 12.57
C VAL A 292 12.10 -10.97 13.52
N ASN A 293 13.32 -10.82 12.99
CA ASN A 293 14.57 -10.80 13.78
C ASN A 293 15.11 -9.38 14.02
N ALA A 294 14.38 -8.34 13.63
CA ALA A 294 14.73 -6.94 13.89
C ALA A 294 13.95 -6.42 15.11
N ASN A 295 14.50 -5.38 15.76
CA ASN A 295 13.82 -4.68 16.84
C ASN A 295 12.90 -3.60 16.22
N LEU A 296 11.63 -3.94 16.03
CA LEU A 296 10.65 -3.07 15.36
C LEU A 296 10.10 -1.99 16.29
N VAL A 297 10.23 -0.72 15.89
CA VAL A 297 9.73 0.44 16.62
C VAL A 297 8.67 1.15 15.78
N ARG A 298 7.47 1.32 16.33
CA ARG A 298 6.33 1.94 15.64
C ARG A 298 6.28 3.40 16.03
N VAL A 299 6.40 4.30 15.05
CA VAL A 299 6.49 5.75 15.25
C VAL A 299 5.56 6.47 14.29
N THR A 300 5.13 7.69 14.60
CA THR A 300 4.56 8.56 13.55
C THR A 300 5.64 8.85 12.51
N ASP A 301 5.28 8.85 11.22
CA ASP A 301 6.23 9.06 10.13
C ASP A 301 7.13 10.30 10.35
N PRO A 302 8.46 10.13 10.52
CA PRO A 302 9.37 11.24 10.73
C PRO A 302 9.46 12.23 9.56
N CYS A 303 9.02 11.85 8.36
CA CYS A 303 8.96 12.75 7.21
C CYS A 303 7.76 13.70 7.25
N ALA A 304 6.68 13.34 7.96
CA ALA A 304 5.40 14.04 7.90
C ALA A 304 5.50 15.51 8.34
N LEU A 305 6.03 15.76 9.55
CA LEU A 305 6.10 17.12 10.11
C LEU A 305 7.08 18.03 9.34
N PRO A 306 8.33 17.60 9.03
CA PRO A 306 9.24 18.42 8.22
C PRO A 306 8.70 18.72 6.81
N LYS A 307 7.96 17.79 6.20
CA LYS A 307 7.28 18.01 4.92
C LYS A 307 6.08 18.95 5.06
N ALA A 308 5.38 18.94 6.20
CA ALA A 308 4.25 19.83 6.47
C ALA A 308 4.69 21.29 6.63
N ALA A 309 5.81 21.55 7.30
CA ALA A 309 6.38 22.88 7.49
C ALA A 309 7.11 23.39 6.22
N LYS A 310 6.42 24.18 5.39
CA LYS A 310 6.97 24.66 4.12
C LYS A 310 8.09 25.68 4.35
N HIS A 311 9.15 25.57 3.55
CA HIS A 311 10.21 26.58 3.52
C HIS A 311 9.65 27.90 2.96
N LYS A 312 10.18 29.02 3.46
CA LYS A 312 9.91 30.34 2.91
C LYS A 312 10.54 30.50 1.54
#